data_AF-X6C9P2-F1
#
_entry.id   AF-X6C9P2-F1
#
_cell.length_a   1.000
_cell.length_b   1.000
_cell.length_c   1.000
_cell.angle_alpha   90.00
_cell.angle_beta   90.00
_cell.angle_gamma   90.00
#
_symmetry.space_group_name_H-M   'P 1'
#
loop_
_entity.id
_entity.type
_entity.pdbx_description
1 polymer ?
#
loop_
_entity_poly.entity_id
_entity_poly.type
_entity_poly.pdbx_seq_one_letter_code
_entity_poly.pdbx_strand_id
1 'polypeptide(L)'
;MEIGTSEAEPIWTEFLRKLTRRGLRGVKLVVSDAHEGLKAAVTKVLSATWQRCRVHFMRNVLAHAGKSGRRVVSAFIGTAFAQETPEAASVQWRTVADQIRPKVPKLATIMDDAEPDVLAYMTFPKQHRAKLHSTNPIERLNGEIKRRTEVVGIFPNDDAIVRLVGALLLEQNDEWAVQRARYMTLETMSQMSDDPLISLPAVAR
;
A
#
# COMPACT_ATOMS: atom_id res chain seq x y z
N MET A 1 -13.00 -5.01 11.87
CA MET A 1 -12.31 -5.96 10.98
C MET A 1 -13.36 -6.78 10.26
N GLU A 2 -13.07 -7.24 9.05
CA GLU A 2 -13.96 -8.10 8.28
C GLU A 2 -13.12 -9.23 7.68
N ILE A 3 -13.65 -10.45 7.69
CA ILE A 3 -13.03 -11.62 7.09
C ILE A 3 -13.70 -11.82 5.73
N GLY A 4 -12.89 -11.81 4.68
CA GLY A 4 -13.35 -12.01 3.31
C GLY A 4 -12.92 -13.36 2.77
N THR A 5 -13.78 -13.99 1.98
CA THR A 5 -13.50 -15.28 1.32
C THR A 5 -13.06 -15.11 -0.14
N SER A 6 -13.05 -13.89 -0.66
CA SER A 6 -12.68 -13.58 -2.04
C SER A 6 -12.22 -12.13 -2.18
N GLU A 7 -11.39 -11.87 -3.19
CA GLU A 7 -10.82 -10.56 -3.52
C GLU A 7 -11.62 -9.82 -4.61
N ALA A 8 -12.84 -10.28 -4.92
CA ALA A 8 -13.69 -9.70 -5.96
C ALA A 8 -14.17 -8.27 -5.62
N GLU A 9 -14.41 -7.44 -6.65
CA GLU A 9 -14.88 -6.05 -6.51
C GLU A 9 -16.11 -5.90 -5.59
N PRO A 10 -17.16 -6.76 -5.66
CA PRO A 10 -18.34 -6.56 -4.81
C PRO A 10 -18.03 -6.64 -3.31
N ILE A 11 -17.08 -7.51 -2.93
CA ILE A 11 -16.66 -7.67 -1.52
C ILE A 11 -15.90 -6.43 -1.06
N TRP A 12 -14.94 -5.94 -1.87
CA TRP A 12 -14.22 -4.71 -1.56
C TRP A 12 -15.14 -3.49 -1.53
N THR A 13 -16.10 -3.40 -2.44
CA THR A 13 -17.08 -2.31 -2.48
C THR A 13 -17.90 -2.27 -1.18
N GLU A 14 -18.39 -3.42 -0.73
CA GLU A 14 -19.16 -3.48 0.52
C GLU A 14 -18.29 -3.17 1.74
N PHE A 15 -17.06 -3.67 1.78
CA PHE A 15 -16.09 -3.34 2.83
C PHE A 15 -15.82 -1.82 2.90
N LEU A 16 -15.51 -1.17 1.78
CA LEU A 16 -15.27 0.28 1.74
C LEU A 16 -16.53 1.07 2.09
N ARG A 17 -17.73 0.60 1.69
CA ARG A 17 -19.01 1.19 2.12
C ARG A 17 -19.24 1.09 3.62
N LYS A 18 -18.85 -0.02 4.27
CA LYS A 18 -18.88 -0.12 5.74
C LYS A 18 -17.99 0.91 6.40
N LEU A 19 -16.79 1.16 5.86
CA LEU A 19 -15.89 2.19 6.38
C LEU A 19 -16.47 3.60 6.22
N THR A 20 -17.04 3.93 5.06
CA THR A 20 -17.69 5.23 4.84
C THR A 20 -18.95 5.39 5.70
N ARG A 21 -19.78 4.36 5.90
CA ARG A 21 -20.90 4.42 6.85
C ARG A 21 -20.45 4.70 8.29
N ARG A 22 -19.24 4.28 8.68
CA ARG A 22 -18.61 4.57 9.98
C ARG A 22 -17.90 5.92 10.05
N GLY A 23 -18.00 6.75 9.02
CA GLY A 23 -17.49 8.12 9.01
C GLY A 23 -16.17 8.32 8.25
N LEU A 24 -15.60 7.31 7.59
CA LEU A 24 -14.40 7.51 6.77
C LEU A 24 -14.70 8.48 5.60
N ARG A 25 -13.97 9.60 5.54
CA ARG A 25 -14.09 10.65 4.51
C ARG A 25 -12.69 11.18 4.16
N GLY A 26 -12.59 11.93 3.05
CA GLY A 26 -11.36 12.63 2.68
C GLY A 26 -10.17 11.74 2.33
N VAL A 27 -10.40 10.47 1.95
CA VAL A 27 -9.31 9.55 1.59
C VAL A 27 -8.62 10.05 0.33
N LYS A 28 -7.34 10.37 0.43
CA LYS A 28 -6.53 10.83 -0.72
C LYS A 28 -5.82 9.70 -1.45
N LEU A 29 -5.42 8.65 -0.72
CA LEU A 29 -4.58 7.57 -1.24
C LEU A 29 -4.95 6.23 -0.62
N VAL A 30 -5.01 5.19 -1.45
CA VAL A 30 -5.06 3.79 -1.02
C VAL A 30 -3.88 3.05 -1.64
N VAL A 31 -3.08 2.38 -0.79
CA VAL A 31 -1.94 1.58 -1.22
C VAL A 31 -2.22 0.10 -0.97
N SER A 32 -2.08 -0.74 -1.99
CA SER A 32 -2.22 -2.19 -1.87
C SER A 32 -1.29 -2.92 -2.86
N ASP A 33 -1.19 -4.25 -2.77
CA ASP A 33 -0.70 -5.02 -3.93
C ASP A 33 -1.73 -4.95 -5.08
N ALA A 34 -1.40 -5.55 -6.24
CA ALA A 34 -2.23 -5.60 -7.43
C ALA A 34 -3.51 -6.42 -7.22
N HIS A 35 -4.52 -5.78 -6.64
CA HIS A 35 -5.87 -6.31 -6.48
C HIS A 35 -6.85 -5.49 -7.32
N GLU A 36 -7.17 -5.97 -8.51
CA GLU A 36 -8.06 -5.29 -9.45
C GLU A 36 -9.44 -4.98 -8.84
N GLY A 37 -9.98 -5.92 -8.04
CA GLY A 37 -11.26 -5.72 -7.34
C GLY A 37 -11.21 -4.55 -6.34
N LEU A 38 -10.08 -4.37 -5.64
CA LEU A 38 -9.89 -3.24 -4.73
C LEU A 38 -9.69 -1.94 -5.51
N LYS A 39 -8.88 -1.95 -6.57
CA LYS A 39 -8.65 -0.78 -7.44
C LYS A 39 -9.99 -0.22 -7.95
N ALA A 40 -10.84 -1.07 -8.50
CA ALA A 40 -12.17 -0.70 -8.96
C ALA A 40 -13.07 -0.17 -7.83
N ALA A 41 -13.06 -0.83 -6.66
CA ALA A 41 -13.84 -0.39 -5.50
C ALA A 41 -13.39 0.97 -4.94
N VAL A 42 -12.08 1.26 -4.93
CA VAL A 42 -11.52 2.54 -4.50
C VAL A 42 -12.01 3.68 -5.38
N THR A 43 -11.94 3.52 -6.70
CA THR A 43 -12.47 4.52 -7.65
C THR A 43 -13.96 4.76 -7.42
N LYS A 44 -14.73 3.69 -7.22
CA LYS A 44 -16.19 3.74 -7.06
C LYS A 44 -16.68 4.35 -5.75
N VAL A 45 -16.01 4.03 -4.63
CA VAL A 45 -16.50 4.37 -3.28
C VAL A 45 -15.80 5.57 -2.68
N LEU A 46 -14.49 5.73 -2.93
CA LEU A 46 -13.67 6.74 -2.26
C LEU A 46 -13.24 7.86 -3.21
N SER A 47 -13.25 7.64 -4.52
CA SER A 47 -12.69 8.58 -5.52
C SER A 47 -11.25 8.99 -5.18
N ALA A 48 -10.50 8.08 -4.56
CA ALA A 48 -9.12 8.30 -4.10
C ALA A 48 -8.12 7.79 -5.14
N THR A 49 -6.90 8.33 -5.10
CA THR A 49 -5.79 7.77 -5.88
C THR A 49 -5.48 6.36 -5.36
N TRP A 50 -5.34 5.41 -6.27
CA TRP A 50 -4.81 4.09 -5.96
C TRP A 50 -3.32 4.03 -6.32
N GLN A 51 -2.53 3.43 -5.44
CA GLN A 51 -1.11 3.18 -5.67
C GLN A 51 -0.82 1.69 -5.50
N ARG A 52 -0.13 1.13 -6.49
CA ARG A 52 0.44 -0.21 -6.37
C ARG A 52 1.66 -0.18 -5.45
N CYS A 53 1.71 -1.09 -4.49
CA CYS A 53 2.79 -1.21 -3.55
C CYS A 53 4.14 -1.48 -4.26
N ARG A 54 5.10 -0.57 -4.09
CA ARG A 54 6.44 -0.65 -4.71
C ARG A 54 7.18 -1.93 -4.32
N VAL A 55 7.09 -2.37 -3.06
CA VAL A 55 7.79 -3.56 -2.58
C VAL A 55 7.24 -4.83 -3.23
N HIS A 56 5.92 -4.97 -3.28
CA HIS A 56 5.27 -6.11 -3.94
C HIS A 56 5.48 -6.09 -5.46
N PHE A 57 5.40 -4.92 -6.09
CA PHE A 57 5.77 -4.75 -7.49
C PHE A 57 7.21 -5.19 -7.77
N MET A 58 8.18 -4.73 -6.97
CA MET A 58 9.58 -5.15 -7.14
C MET A 58 9.74 -6.67 -6.99
N ARG A 59 9.06 -7.30 -6.02
CA ARG A 59 9.07 -8.76 -5.86
C ARG A 59 8.53 -9.47 -7.11
N ASN A 60 7.42 -8.98 -7.66
CA ASN A 60 6.80 -9.50 -8.88
C ASN A 60 7.77 -9.39 -10.07
N VAL A 61 8.29 -8.19 -10.34
CA VAL A 61 9.19 -7.94 -11.47
C VAL A 61 10.50 -8.74 -11.37
N LEU A 62 11.08 -8.85 -10.18
CA LEU A 62 12.31 -9.60 -9.95
C LEU A 62 12.14 -11.12 -10.07
N ALA A 63 10.91 -11.64 -10.01
CA ALA A 63 10.63 -13.03 -10.33
C ALA A 63 10.84 -13.33 -11.83
N HIS A 64 10.62 -12.33 -12.70
CA HIS A 64 10.81 -12.45 -14.15
C HIS A 64 12.24 -12.17 -14.63
N ALA A 65 13.08 -11.55 -13.79
CA ALA A 65 14.44 -11.16 -14.15
C ALA A 65 15.47 -12.31 -14.19
N GLY A 66 15.13 -13.50 -13.68
CA GLY A 66 16.08 -14.61 -13.49
C GLY A 66 17.15 -14.32 -12.43
N LYS A 67 17.85 -15.36 -11.94
CA LYS A 67 18.77 -15.24 -10.78
C LYS A 67 19.92 -14.25 -11.03
N SER A 68 20.49 -14.24 -12.22
CA SER A 68 21.59 -13.34 -12.62
C SER A 68 21.14 -11.91 -12.95
N GLY A 69 19.91 -11.73 -13.43
CA GLY A 69 19.39 -10.42 -13.86
C GLY A 69 18.81 -9.56 -12.72
N ARG A 70 18.44 -10.16 -11.58
CA ARG A 70 17.79 -9.45 -10.45
C ARG A 70 18.52 -8.19 -10.00
N ARG A 71 19.84 -8.25 -9.84
CA ARG A 71 20.63 -7.09 -9.37
C ARG A 71 20.59 -5.94 -10.37
N VAL A 72 20.71 -6.26 -11.66
CA VAL A 72 20.69 -5.26 -12.75
C VAL A 72 19.31 -4.63 -12.87
N VAL A 73 18.26 -5.44 -12.94
CA VAL A 73 16.87 -4.95 -13.02
C VAL A 73 16.51 -4.10 -11.81
N SER A 74 16.88 -4.53 -10.60
CA SER A 74 16.64 -3.74 -9.39
C SER A 74 17.35 -2.39 -9.42
N ALA A 75 18.61 -2.35 -9.88
CA ALA A 75 19.35 -1.10 -9.99
C ALA A 75 18.71 -0.16 -11.02
N PHE A 76 18.30 -0.70 -12.16
CA PHE A 76 17.71 0.08 -13.24
C PHE A 76 16.38 0.70 -12.80
N ILE A 77 15.45 -0.09 -12.24
CA ILE A 77 14.18 0.45 -11.73
C ILE A 77 14.45 1.46 -10.58
N GLY A 78 15.49 1.21 -9.77
CA GLY A 78 15.94 2.15 -8.75
C GLY A 78 16.25 3.56 -9.28
N THR A 79 16.73 3.69 -10.51
CA THR A 79 17.01 4.99 -11.13
C THR A 79 15.74 5.81 -11.39
N ALA A 80 14.61 5.17 -11.70
CA ALA A 80 13.33 5.85 -11.85
C ALA A 80 12.79 6.33 -10.49
N PHE A 81 12.94 5.50 -9.46
CA PHE A 81 12.54 5.88 -8.09
C PHE A 81 13.40 6.97 -7.45
N ALA A 82 14.61 7.18 -7.96
CA ALA A 82 15.51 8.24 -7.51
C ALA A 82 15.18 9.61 -8.10
N GLN A 83 14.26 9.69 -9.07
CA GLN A 83 13.89 10.96 -9.70
C GLN A 83 13.08 11.85 -8.76
N GLU A 84 13.27 13.17 -8.92
CA GLU A 84 12.69 14.19 -8.05
C GLU A 84 11.26 14.57 -8.44
N THR A 85 10.95 14.51 -9.74
CA THR A 85 9.65 14.87 -10.30
C THR A 85 8.94 13.65 -10.90
N PRO A 86 7.60 13.61 -10.89
CA PRO A 86 6.84 12.53 -11.52
C PRO A 86 7.14 12.40 -13.02
N GLU A 87 7.37 13.51 -13.73
CA GLU A 87 7.68 13.52 -15.16
C GLU A 87 9.04 12.86 -15.43
N ALA A 88 10.07 13.23 -14.65
CA ALA A 88 11.40 12.64 -14.79
C ALA A 88 11.38 11.14 -14.44
N ALA A 89 10.62 10.75 -13.43
CA ALA A 89 10.44 9.35 -13.06
C ALA A 89 9.77 8.53 -14.17
N SER A 90 8.72 9.07 -14.79
CA SER A 90 8.03 8.44 -15.92
C SER A 90 8.96 8.27 -17.13
N VAL A 91 9.71 9.30 -17.50
CA VAL A 91 10.69 9.23 -18.60
C VAL A 91 11.77 8.17 -18.32
N GLN A 92 12.34 8.19 -17.10
CA GLN A 92 13.35 7.22 -16.72
C GLN A 92 12.78 5.79 -16.65
N TRP A 93 11.55 5.63 -16.17
CA TRP A 93 10.85 4.35 -16.11
C TRP A 93 10.70 3.71 -17.50
N ARG A 94 10.20 4.49 -18.47
CA ARG A 94 10.03 4.02 -19.86
C ARG A 94 11.37 3.69 -20.51
N THR A 95 12.39 4.53 -20.26
CA THR A 95 13.76 4.25 -20.70
C THR A 95 14.27 2.91 -20.18
N VAL A 96 14.04 2.61 -18.90
CA VAL A 96 14.40 1.32 -18.29
C VAL A 96 13.61 0.18 -18.90
N ALA A 97 12.29 0.34 -19.08
CA ALA A 97 11.44 -0.68 -19.69
C ALA A 97 11.95 -1.04 -21.10
N ASP A 98 12.27 -0.04 -21.92
CA ASP A 98 12.79 -0.23 -23.28
C ASP A 98 14.18 -0.87 -23.32
N GLN A 99 15.06 -0.57 -22.36
CA GLN A 99 16.35 -1.25 -22.23
C GLN A 99 16.22 -2.73 -21.87
N ILE A 100 15.20 -3.09 -21.08
CA ILE A 100 14.95 -4.48 -20.67
C ILE A 100 14.20 -5.27 -21.74
N ARG A 101 13.35 -4.59 -22.53
CA ARG A 101 12.43 -5.18 -23.52
C ARG A 101 13.09 -6.21 -24.45
N PRO A 102 14.31 -6.01 -25.01
CA PRO A 102 14.94 -7.00 -25.88
C PRO A 102 15.32 -8.31 -25.18
N LYS A 103 15.61 -8.25 -23.87
CA LYS A 103 16.07 -9.41 -23.09
C LYS A 103 14.92 -10.12 -22.39
N VAL A 104 13.96 -9.35 -21.87
CA VAL A 104 12.83 -9.87 -21.09
C VAL A 104 11.55 -9.11 -21.45
N PRO A 105 10.93 -9.39 -22.63
CA PRO A 105 9.76 -8.64 -23.12
C PRO A 105 8.58 -8.62 -22.13
N LYS A 106 8.33 -9.76 -21.47
CA LYS A 106 7.28 -9.88 -20.45
C LYS A 106 7.49 -8.94 -19.27
N LEU A 107 8.74 -8.73 -18.85
CA LEU A 107 9.07 -7.82 -17.75
C LEU A 107 8.80 -6.38 -18.16
N ALA A 108 9.20 -5.98 -19.37
CA ALA A 108 8.91 -4.66 -19.89
C ALA A 108 7.40 -4.38 -19.97
N THR A 109 6.60 -5.37 -20.40
CA THR A 109 5.12 -5.24 -20.41
C THR A 109 4.57 -4.99 -19.00
N ILE A 110 5.03 -5.75 -17.99
CA ILE A 110 4.63 -5.54 -16.59
C ILE A 110 5.01 -4.14 -16.09
N MET A 111 6.15 -3.61 -16.54
CA MET A 111 6.56 -2.24 -16.21
C MET A 111 5.65 -1.21 -16.88
N ASP A 112 5.35 -1.36 -18.17
CA ASP A 112 4.48 -0.44 -18.92
C ASP A 112 3.10 -0.36 -18.27
N ASP A 113 2.49 -1.52 -17.96
CA ASP A 113 1.15 -1.60 -17.37
C ASP A 113 1.09 -0.99 -15.95
N ALA A 114 2.19 -1.10 -15.19
CA ALA A 114 2.23 -0.70 -13.80
C ALA A 114 2.73 0.74 -13.56
N GLU A 115 3.28 1.41 -14.58
CA GLU A 115 3.87 2.76 -14.47
C GLU A 115 2.98 3.76 -13.69
N PRO A 116 1.73 4.04 -14.11
CA PRO A 116 0.92 5.05 -13.45
C PRO A 116 0.60 4.68 -12.00
N ASP A 117 0.42 3.39 -11.74
CA ASP A 117 0.01 2.90 -10.42
C ASP A 117 1.17 2.84 -9.43
N VAL A 118 2.38 2.48 -9.88
CA VAL A 118 3.57 2.41 -9.03
C VAL A 118 4.12 3.80 -8.74
N LEU A 119 4.04 4.72 -9.70
CA LEU A 119 4.53 6.11 -9.54
C LEU A 119 3.48 7.06 -8.95
N ALA A 120 2.25 6.62 -8.70
CA ALA A 120 1.15 7.45 -8.17
C ALA A 120 1.55 8.28 -6.93
N TYR A 121 2.38 7.72 -6.04
CA TYR A 121 2.87 8.42 -4.83
C TYR A 121 3.64 9.72 -5.13
N MET A 122 4.19 9.88 -6.33
CA MET A 122 4.97 11.06 -6.69
C MET A 122 4.10 12.31 -6.84
N THR A 123 2.80 12.15 -7.01
CA THR A 123 1.81 13.24 -6.98
C THR A 123 1.59 13.81 -5.57
N PHE A 124 2.10 13.13 -4.53
CA PHE A 124 1.99 13.56 -3.13
C PHE A 124 3.23 14.35 -2.68
N PRO A 125 3.11 15.16 -1.61
CA PRO A 125 4.23 15.96 -1.08
C PRO A 125 5.48 15.13 -0.81
N LYS A 126 6.64 15.65 -1.21
CA LYS A 126 7.94 14.95 -1.14
C LYS A 126 8.25 14.38 0.25
N GLN A 127 7.90 15.11 1.31
CA GLN A 127 8.08 14.72 2.71
C GLN A 127 7.35 13.41 3.11
N HIS A 128 6.31 13.03 2.39
CA HIS A 128 5.52 11.82 2.65
C HIS A 128 5.93 10.63 1.78
N ARG A 129 6.56 10.87 0.63
CA ARG A 129 6.85 9.83 -0.38
C ARG A 129 7.59 8.62 0.20
N ALA A 130 8.62 8.87 1.02
CA ALA A 130 9.40 7.81 1.68
C ALA A 130 8.53 6.86 2.53
N LYS A 131 7.48 7.40 3.14
CA LYS A 131 6.52 6.68 3.98
C LYS A 131 5.48 5.95 3.11
N LEU A 132 4.99 6.60 2.05
CA LEU A 132 3.99 6.03 1.14
C LEU A 132 4.45 4.79 0.39
N HIS A 133 5.76 4.66 0.12
CA HIS A 133 6.32 3.47 -0.52
C HIS A 133 7.06 2.53 0.45
N SER A 134 6.98 2.77 1.76
CA SER A 134 7.50 1.86 2.77
C SER A 134 6.42 0.85 3.17
N THR A 135 6.80 -0.41 3.30
CA THR A 135 5.92 -1.45 3.86
C THR A 135 6.32 -1.84 5.29
N ASN A 136 7.33 -1.20 5.87
CA ASN A 136 7.86 -1.62 7.18
C ASN A 136 6.79 -1.66 8.29
N PRO A 137 5.91 -0.64 8.46
CA PRO A 137 4.92 -0.67 9.53
C PRO A 137 3.89 -1.80 9.35
N ILE A 138 3.40 -1.99 8.12
CA ILE A 138 2.36 -2.98 7.83
C ILE A 138 2.92 -4.41 7.84
N GLU A 139 4.14 -4.62 7.31
CA GLU A 139 4.78 -5.95 7.31
C GLU A 139 5.20 -6.39 8.71
N ARG A 140 5.55 -5.44 9.60
CA ARG A 140 5.78 -5.75 11.02
C ARG A 140 4.51 -6.31 11.66
N LEU A 141 3.39 -5.64 11.45
CA LEU A 141 2.08 -6.06 11.97
C LEU A 141 1.65 -7.40 11.37
N ASN A 142 1.74 -7.55 10.04
CA ASN A 142 1.43 -8.80 9.35
C ASN A 142 2.30 -9.96 9.85
N GLY A 143 3.58 -9.68 10.16
CA GLY A 143 4.48 -10.65 10.77
C GLY A 143 4.03 -11.11 12.15
N GLU A 144 3.53 -10.21 13.00
CA GLU A 144 2.98 -10.59 14.33
C GLU A 144 1.69 -11.40 14.19
N ILE A 145 0.77 -10.96 13.31
CA ILE A 145 -0.45 -11.71 13.00
C ILE A 145 -0.06 -13.12 12.55
N LYS A 146 0.84 -13.24 11.57
CA LYS A 146 1.30 -14.52 11.04
C LYS A 146 1.88 -15.43 12.12
N ARG A 147 2.80 -14.91 12.96
CA ARG A 147 3.40 -15.67 14.07
C ARG A 147 2.35 -16.29 14.99
N ARG A 148 1.32 -15.52 15.36
CA ARG A 148 0.27 -15.96 16.28
C ARG A 148 -0.72 -16.93 15.61
N THR A 149 -1.07 -16.68 14.35
CA THR A 149 -1.97 -17.57 13.61
C THR A 149 -1.31 -18.89 13.24
N GLU A 150 0.00 -18.92 12.99
CA GLU A 150 0.74 -20.16 12.68
C GLU A 150 0.73 -21.16 13.85
N VAL A 151 0.74 -20.68 15.09
CA VAL A 151 0.63 -21.53 16.28
C VAL A 151 -0.75 -22.18 16.40
N VAL A 152 -1.81 -21.45 16.02
CA VAL A 152 -3.19 -21.98 16.06
C VAL A 152 -3.42 -22.97 14.91
N GLY A 153 -2.83 -22.71 13.74
CA GLY A 153 -3.00 -23.53 12.54
C GLY A 153 -4.38 -23.35 11.91
N ILE A 154 -5.40 -24.04 12.43
CA ILE A 154 -6.77 -24.03 11.90
C ILE A 154 -7.71 -23.40 12.92
N PHE A 155 -8.49 -22.41 12.48
CA PHE A 155 -9.50 -21.77 13.31
C PHE A 155 -10.85 -22.49 13.18
N PRO A 156 -11.62 -22.63 14.28
CA PRO A 156 -12.91 -23.30 14.26
C PRO A 156 -14.04 -22.47 13.62
N ASN A 157 -13.89 -21.14 13.57
CA ASN A 157 -14.83 -20.20 12.96
C ASN A 157 -14.21 -18.79 12.86
N ASP A 158 -14.92 -17.91 12.16
CA ASP A 158 -14.55 -16.50 11.97
C ASP A 158 -14.44 -15.73 13.29
N ASP A 159 -15.31 -16.00 14.27
CA ASP A 159 -15.28 -15.30 15.58
C ASP A 159 -13.97 -15.58 16.35
N ALA A 160 -13.42 -16.79 16.21
CA ALA A 160 -12.12 -17.14 16.80
C ALA A 160 -10.98 -16.36 16.15
N ILE A 161 -11.03 -16.15 14.82
CA ILE A 161 -10.08 -15.29 14.10
C ILE A 161 -10.24 -13.84 14.57
N VAL A 162 -11.48 -13.36 14.66
CA VAL A 162 -11.78 -11.99 15.11
C VAL A 162 -11.22 -11.73 16.50
N ARG A 163 -11.36 -12.70 17.40
CA ARG A 163 -10.85 -12.57 18.77
C ARG A 163 -9.33 -12.48 18.81
N LEU A 164 -8.62 -13.39 18.14
CA LEU A 164 -7.15 -13.40 18.19
C LEU A 164 -6.57 -12.20 17.44
N VAL A 165 -6.93 -12.02 16.18
CA VAL A 165 -6.38 -10.94 15.35
C VAL A 165 -6.84 -9.59 15.89
N GLY A 166 -8.10 -9.48 16.34
CA GLY A 166 -8.61 -8.27 16.97
C GLY A 166 -7.82 -7.88 18.22
N ALA A 167 -7.46 -8.84 19.09
CA ALA A 167 -6.63 -8.56 20.26
C ALA A 167 -5.24 -8.03 19.87
N LEU A 168 -4.60 -8.61 18.85
CA LEU A 168 -3.30 -8.13 18.33
C LEU A 168 -3.40 -6.73 17.73
N LEU A 169 -4.48 -6.44 17.02
CA LEU A 169 -4.73 -5.11 16.45
C LEU A 169 -4.97 -4.05 17.54
N LEU A 170 -5.63 -4.41 18.64
CA LEU A 170 -5.82 -3.53 19.80
C LEU A 170 -4.48 -3.24 20.49
N GLU A 171 -3.69 -4.27 20.78
CA GLU A 171 -2.34 -4.11 21.37
C GLU A 171 -1.46 -3.22 20.48
N GLN A 172 -1.47 -3.46 19.17
CA GLN A 172 -0.70 -2.65 18.23
C GLN A 172 -1.18 -1.19 18.17
N ASN A 173 -2.50 -0.96 18.27
CA ASN A 173 -3.06 0.38 18.32
C ASN A 173 -2.58 1.14 19.56
N ASP A 174 -2.54 0.48 20.72
CA ASP A 174 -2.10 1.09 21.97
C ASP A 174 -0.61 1.46 21.91
N GLU A 175 0.23 0.59 21.34
CA GLU A 175 1.64 0.91 21.08
C GLU A 175 1.80 2.15 20.19
N TRP A 176 1.01 2.26 19.12
CA TRP A 176 1.07 3.41 18.21
C TRP A 176 0.53 4.69 18.83
N ALA A 177 -0.44 4.58 19.74
CA ALA A 177 -1.02 5.72 20.44
C ALA A 177 0.00 6.38 21.40
N VAL A 178 0.85 5.57 22.06
CA VAL A 178 1.86 6.07 23.00
C VAL A 178 3.19 6.45 22.36
N GLN A 179 3.40 6.11 21.08
CA GLN A 179 4.65 6.40 20.38
C GLN A 179 4.87 7.93 20.25
N ARG A 180 6.01 8.42 20.75
CA ARG A 180 6.34 9.85 20.79
C ARG A 180 6.41 10.53 19.42
N ALA A 181 6.77 9.78 18.38
CA ALA A 181 6.86 10.28 17.01
C ALA A 181 5.79 9.64 16.14
N ARG A 182 4.95 10.48 15.53
CA ARG A 182 3.92 10.04 14.60
C ARG A 182 4.52 9.59 13.28
N TYR A 183 3.93 8.58 12.67
CA TYR A 183 4.32 8.15 11.34
C TYR A 183 4.18 9.31 10.33
N MET A 184 3.09 10.07 10.35
CA MET A 184 2.94 11.36 9.65
C MET A 184 2.45 12.42 10.64
N THR A 185 3.04 13.62 10.62
CA THR A 185 2.68 14.70 11.57
C THR A 185 1.42 15.42 11.10
N LEU A 186 0.65 16.01 12.03
CA LEU A 186 -0.54 16.77 11.66
C LEU A 186 -0.20 17.98 10.78
N GLU A 187 0.91 18.65 11.08
CA GLU A 187 1.44 19.77 10.30
C GLU A 187 1.67 19.37 8.84
N THR A 188 2.38 18.27 8.61
CA THR A 188 2.68 17.79 7.25
C THR A 188 1.45 17.23 6.54
N MET A 189 0.47 16.70 7.28
CA MET A 189 -0.82 16.26 6.74
C MET A 189 -1.76 17.42 6.41
N SER A 190 -1.58 18.59 7.03
CA SER A 190 -2.45 19.74 6.79
C SER A 190 -2.47 20.26 5.37
N GLN A 191 -1.36 20.08 4.67
CA GLN A 191 -1.22 20.42 3.26
C GLN A 191 -2.10 19.56 2.33
N MET A 192 -2.64 18.44 2.83
CA MET A 192 -3.47 17.50 2.07
C MET A 192 -4.89 17.36 2.62
N SER A 193 -5.21 18.01 3.73
CA SER A 193 -6.52 17.91 4.38
C SER A 193 -7.54 18.80 3.68
N ASP A 194 -8.76 18.28 3.50
CA ASP A 194 -9.91 19.09 3.11
C ASP A 194 -10.51 19.84 4.31
N ASP A 195 -10.15 19.44 5.54
CA ASP A 195 -10.62 20.04 6.79
C ASP A 195 -9.59 21.08 7.29
N PRO A 196 -10.02 22.33 7.56
CA PRO A 196 -9.15 23.37 8.13
C PRO A 196 -8.71 23.08 9.58
N LEU A 197 -9.44 22.23 10.32
CA LEU A 197 -9.15 21.89 11.71
C LEU A 197 -8.71 20.43 11.82
N ILE A 198 -7.39 20.23 11.83
CA ILE A 198 -6.81 18.90 11.98
C ILE A 198 -6.53 18.63 13.44
N SER A 199 -7.42 17.86 14.05
CA SER A 199 -7.23 17.34 15.39
C SER A 199 -7.07 15.84 15.36
N LEU A 200 -6.52 15.32 16.46
CA LEU A 200 -6.60 13.91 16.75
C LEU A 200 -7.99 13.59 17.28
N PRO A 201 -8.49 12.38 17.05
CA PRO A 201 -9.57 11.87 17.89
C PRO A 201 -9.15 12.02 19.35
N ALA A 202 -10.07 12.43 20.23
CA ALA A 202 -9.85 12.28 21.66
C ALA A 202 -9.50 10.81 21.89
N VAL A 203 -8.36 10.53 22.53
CA VAL A 203 -7.99 9.17 22.90
C VAL A 203 -9.16 8.66 23.75
N ALA A 204 -9.87 7.64 23.26
CA ALA A 204 -10.88 6.97 24.06
C ALA A 204 -10.15 6.41 25.28
N ARG A 205 -10.40 7.03 26.44
CA ARG A 205 -9.94 6.51 27.73
C ARG A 205 -10.76 5.30 28.12
#